data_AF-A0A954J9N9-F1
#
_entry.id   AF-A0A954J9N9-F1
#
_cell.length_a   1.000
_cell.length_b   1.000
_cell.length_c   1.000
_cell.angle_alpha   90.00
_cell.angle_beta   90.00
_cell.angle_gamma   90.00
#
_symmetry.space_group_name_H-M   'P 1'
#
loop_
_entity.id
_entity.type
_entity.pdbx_description
1 polymer ?
#
loop_
_entity_poly.entity_id
_entity_poly.type
_entity_poly.pdbx_seq_one_letter_code
_entity_poly.pdbx_strand_id
1 'polypeptide(L)'
;MTILHSFSHVARTQVGMLARASFWCGLLLGMFPSLVPGEENWTEFRGPNGTGIAASARPPVRWSETENVAWKVPIHGRGWSSPVLERGKIWLTTATEDGREQFVVCVRAEDGQILFDRLLFTNESPSQIDVTNSYASCTVAADGDRVYVHFGSYGTACLNAETGETLWQRRDFPCEHYRGPGSSPIVHGNLMIVHFDGFDFQYLVALNKLTGETVWKKDRPDLYGTDNGDVKKAYGTPAIYEIDGRQQLVSPYAKTTMAYDPATGEELWWVRYEQHSTANRPLFDGERVFIGTGFGKGSLLAVNPHQARGDVTDTHVPWVVSRSMPSKPSPLLIEGRVYTIADKIGIVSCVNAETGDLLWQERLGGTFTASPVYAAGRIYFCDEDGKSFVVTPGDTLQIVAENQLEAGCMATPAPVGDSLYLRTRTHLYRLKENPSVSAD
;
A
#
# COMPACT_ATOMS: atom_id res chain seq x y z
N MET A 1 -2.24 23.74 81.50
CA MET A 1 -1.19 23.24 82.42
C MET A 1 0.15 23.40 81.70
N THR A 2 0.95 24.39 82.13
CA THR A 2 2.43 24.53 81.98
C THR A 2 2.96 24.60 80.53
N ILE A 3 3.34 25.70 79.87
CA ILE A 3 4.22 26.89 80.11
C ILE A 3 5.54 26.59 80.85
N LEU A 4 6.69 26.74 80.18
CA LEU A 4 7.93 27.42 80.62
C LEU A 4 9.00 27.35 79.49
N HIS A 5 9.36 28.47 78.83
CA HIS A 5 10.59 29.32 79.01
C HIS A 5 11.87 28.77 78.29
N SER A 6 12.83 29.52 77.73
CA SER A 6 13.18 30.95 77.74
C SER A 6 14.26 31.28 76.66
N PHE A 7 14.19 32.50 76.10
CA PHE A 7 15.21 33.47 75.66
C PHE A 7 16.70 33.13 75.43
N SER A 8 17.30 33.71 74.36
CA SER A 8 18.33 34.78 74.47
C SER A 8 18.67 35.48 73.14
N HIS A 9 18.67 36.82 73.16
CA HIS A 9 19.16 37.77 72.14
C HIS A 9 20.69 37.78 72.01
N VAL A 10 21.23 38.09 70.82
CA VAL A 10 22.28 39.13 70.63
C VAL A 10 22.16 39.73 69.22
N ALA A 11 22.06 41.06 69.13
CA ALA A 11 22.21 41.84 67.91
C ALA A 11 23.68 42.26 67.73
N ARG A 12 24.20 42.25 66.49
CA ARG A 12 25.36 43.06 66.09
C ARG A 12 25.20 43.57 64.66
N THR A 13 25.28 44.88 64.58
CA THR A 13 25.33 45.76 63.41
C THR A 13 26.64 45.56 62.63
N GLN A 14 26.60 45.56 61.31
CA GLN A 14 27.67 46.14 60.49
C GLN A 14 27.16 46.55 59.11
N VAL A 15 27.37 47.83 58.79
CA VAL A 15 27.18 48.49 57.50
C VAL A 15 28.43 48.21 56.65
N GLY A 16 28.27 47.89 55.36
CA GLY A 16 29.41 47.72 54.47
C GLY A 16 29.06 47.50 53.00
N MET A 17 29.15 48.59 52.24
CA MET A 17 29.61 48.69 50.85
C MET A 17 28.87 47.99 49.69
N LEU A 18 28.41 48.87 48.79
CA LEU A 18 28.00 48.66 47.41
C LEU A 18 29.04 47.90 46.58
N ALA A 19 28.61 46.86 45.86
CA ALA A 19 29.24 46.40 44.63
C ALA A 19 28.16 46.26 43.55
N ARG A 20 28.24 47.11 42.52
CA ARG A 20 27.41 47.03 41.31
C ARG A 20 27.90 45.86 40.46
N ALA A 21 27.15 44.77 40.41
CA ALA A 21 27.34 43.72 39.42
C ALA A 21 26.47 44.03 38.19
N SER A 22 27.10 44.46 37.10
CA SER A 22 26.46 44.61 35.80
C SER A 22 26.14 43.23 35.23
N PHE A 23 24.86 42.83 35.25
CA PHE A 23 24.37 41.66 34.54
C PHE A 23 24.35 41.96 33.04
N TRP A 24 25.30 41.38 32.30
CA TRP A 24 25.22 41.22 30.85
C TRP A 24 24.19 40.12 30.57
N CYS A 25 22.97 40.49 30.19
CA CYS A 25 22.02 39.57 29.58
C CYS A 25 22.50 39.24 28.16
N GLY A 26 23.30 38.18 28.04
CA GLY A 26 23.59 37.55 26.76
C GLY A 26 22.32 36.96 26.18
N LEU A 27 21.86 37.52 25.05
CA LEU A 27 20.78 36.97 24.25
C LEU A 27 21.26 35.63 23.65
N LEU A 28 20.96 34.52 24.31
CA LEU A 28 21.07 33.19 23.71
C LEU A 28 19.90 33.04 22.74
N LEU A 29 20.14 33.40 21.47
CA LEU A 29 19.32 32.94 20.35
C LEU A 29 19.42 31.41 20.32
N GLY A 30 18.48 30.75 20.98
CA GLY A 30 18.28 29.31 20.84
C GLY A 30 17.93 29.03 19.39
N MET A 31 18.88 28.44 18.65
CA MET A 31 18.58 27.72 17.43
C MET A 31 17.64 26.57 17.82
N PHE A 32 16.34 26.78 17.65
CA PHE A 32 15.43 25.66 17.55
C PHE A 32 15.87 24.87 16.31
N PRO A 33 16.22 23.58 16.43
CA PRO A 33 16.40 22.76 15.25
C PRO A 33 15.07 22.82 14.49
N SER A 34 15.09 23.41 13.30
CA SER A 34 14.00 23.23 12.35
C SER A 34 13.80 21.73 12.24
N LEU A 35 12.64 21.21 12.65
CA LEU A 35 12.21 19.91 12.16
C LEU A 35 12.20 20.07 10.65
N VAL A 36 13.20 19.51 9.98
CA VAL A 36 13.06 19.17 8.57
C VAL A 36 11.82 18.29 8.54
N PRO A 37 10.76 18.66 7.80
CA PRO A 37 9.64 17.75 7.60
C PRO A 37 10.26 16.42 7.15
N GLY A 38 10.04 15.34 7.90
CA GLY A 38 10.55 14.04 7.49
C GLY A 38 10.09 13.80 6.06
N GLU A 39 10.99 13.30 5.20
CA GLU A 39 10.60 12.92 3.84
C GLU A 39 9.39 11.99 3.93
N GLU A 40 8.29 12.40 3.32
CA GLU A 40 7.09 11.57 3.27
C GLU A 40 7.40 10.35 2.40
N ASN A 41 7.14 9.15 2.92
CA ASN A 41 7.42 7.90 2.23
C ASN A 41 6.12 7.19 1.84
N TRP A 42 6.17 6.44 0.74
CA TRP A 42 5.12 5.57 0.21
C TRP A 42 5.70 4.18 -0.01
N THR A 43 5.89 3.46 1.08
CA THR A 43 6.90 2.39 1.19
C THR A 43 6.50 1.03 0.60
N GLU A 44 5.22 0.81 0.32
CA GLU A 44 4.74 -0.45 -0.27
C GLU A 44 3.49 -0.22 -1.12
N PHE A 45 2.94 -1.30 -1.68
CA PHE A 45 1.69 -1.24 -2.44
C PHE A 45 0.59 -0.54 -1.64
N ARG A 46 0.09 0.59 -2.16
CA ARG A 46 -0.90 1.47 -1.53
C ARG A 46 -0.42 2.18 -0.25
N GLY A 47 0.89 2.43 -0.15
CA GLY A 47 1.47 3.32 0.85
C GLY A 47 1.84 2.63 2.15
N PRO A 48 2.31 3.38 3.17
CA PRO A 48 3.04 2.82 4.31
C PRO A 48 2.26 1.82 5.18
N ASN A 49 0.92 1.88 5.13
CA ASN A 49 0.05 0.95 5.84
C ASN A 49 -0.83 0.11 4.87
N GLY A 50 -0.56 0.20 3.56
CA GLY A 50 -1.32 -0.50 2.51
C GLY A 50 -2.78 -0.07 2.32
N THR A 51 -3.22 1.01 2.95
CA THR A 51 -4.63 1.45 2.92
C THR A 51 -4.98 2.32 1.72
N GLY A 52 -3.99 2.90 1.03
CA GLY A 52 -4.19 3.87 -0.04
C GLY A 52 -4.50 5.29 0.47
N ILE A 53 -4.29 5.57 1.75
CA ILE A 53 -4.55 6.87 2.40
C ILE A 53 -3.24 7.63 2.57
N ALA A 54 -3.15 8.81 1.95
CA ALA A 54 -2.05 9.77 2.07
C ALA A 54 -2.53 11.03 2.81
N ALA A 55 -2.58 10.97 4.15
CA ALA A 55 -3.22 12.01 4.97
C ALA A 55 -2.53 13.39 4.84
N SER A 56 -1.21 13.41 4.71
CA SER A 56 -0.41 14.63 4.63
C SER A 56 -0.15 15.13 3.21
N ALA A 57 -0.26 14.25 2.20
CA ALA A 57 -0.05 14.60 0.81
C ALA A 57 -1.10 15.61 0.27
N ARG A 58 -0.67 16.46 -0.65
CA ARG A 58 -1.39 17.54 -1.33
C ARG A 58 -1.11 17.51 -2.84
N PRO A 59 -1.39 16.39 -3.54
CA PRO A 59 -1.19 16.30 -4.99
C PRO A 59 -2.11 17.28 -5.78
N PRO A 60 -1.75 17.60 -7.04
CA PRO A 60 -2.57 18.45 -7.90
C PRO A 60 -3.96 17.84 -8.16
N VAL A 61 -4.94 18.68 -8.46
CA VAL A 61 -6.29 18.23 -8.86
C VAL A 61 -6.50 18.20 -10.38
N ARG A 62 -5.74 19.01 -11.15
CA ARG A 62 -5.78 19.05 -12.62
C ARG A 62 -4.44 18.65 -13.21
N TRP A 63 -4.45 17.91 -14.31
CA TRP A 63 -3.28 17.58 -15.10
C TRP A 63 -3.66 17.10 -16.50
N SER A 64 -2.68 17.15 -17.39
CA SER A 64 -2.75 16.56 -18.73
C SER A 64 -1.33 16.17 -19.16
N GLU A 65 -1.12 15.88 -20.45
CA GLU A 65 0.25 15.70 -20.97
C GLU A 65 1.11 16.96 -20.88
N THR A 66 0.50 18.14 -20.73
CA THR A 66 1.20 19.45 -20.72
C THR A 66 0.91 20.29 -19.47
N GLU A 67 -0.13 19.98 -18.71
CA GLU A 67 -0.52 20.70 -17.50
C GLU A 67 -0.06 19.94 -16.24
N ASN A 68 0.56 20.64 -15.29
CA ASN A 68 1.00 20.12 -13.98
C ASN A 68 1.88 18.85 -14.06
N VAL A 69 2.66 18.72 -15.14
CA VAL A 69 3.71 17.69 -15.28
C VAL A 69 5.05 18.32 -14.90
N ALA A 70 5.60 17.96 -13.74
CA ALA A 70 6.94 18.40 -13.36
C ALA A 70 8.01 17.69 -14.20
N TRP A 71 7.81 16.38 -14.40
CA TRP A 71 8.58 15.57 -15.34
C TRP A 71 7.81 14.30 -15.70
N LYS A 72 8.17 13.70 -16.82
CA LYS A 72 7.79 12.34 -17.20
C LYS A 72 8.98 11.60 -17.80
N VAL A 73 9.13 10.33 -17.45
CA VAL A 73 10.30 9.51 -17.80
C VAL A 73 9.82 8.21 -18.43
N PRO A 74 10.30 7.83 -19.62
CA PRO A 74 9.94 6.55 -20.22
C PRO A 74 10.49 5.39 -19.37
N ILE A 75 9.67 4.39 -19.11
CA ILE A 75 10.06 3.15 -18.46
C ILE A 75 9.97 2.04 -19.50
N HIS A 76 11.10 1.35 -19.73
CA HIS A 76 11.16 0.31 -20.75
C HIS A 76 10.36 -0.93 -20.35
N GLY A 77 10.07 -1.77 -21.34
CA GLY A 77 9.34 -3.03 -21.14
C GLY A 77 7.88 -2.81 -20.71
N ARG A 78 7.34 -3.77 -19.97
CA ARG A 78 5.97 -3.79 -19.47
C ARG A 78 5.95 -4.21 -18.01
N GLY A 79 5.27 -3.45 -17.16
CA GLY A 79 5.10 -3.75 -15.75
C GLY A 79 3.96 -2.97 -15.12
N TRP A 80 3.23 -3.59 -14.19
CA TRP A 80 2.06 -3.00 -13.51
C TRP A 80 2.31 -2.68 -12.04
N SER A 81 3.55 -2.80 -11.56
CA SER A 81 3.88 -2.36 -10.21
C SER A 81 3.64 -0.87 -10.01
N SER A 82 3.12 -0.55 -8.84
CA SER A 82 2.86 0.82 -8.41
C SER A 82 4.17 1.50 -7.99
N PRO A 83 4.28 2.83 -8.11
CA PRO A 83 5.43 3.56 -7.58
C PRO A 83 5.55 3.38 -6.07
N VAL A 84 6.75 3.04 -5.59
CA VAL A 84 7.12 3.05 -4.17
C VAL A 84 8.17 4.11 -3.95
N LEU A 85 7.95 5.01 -2.99
CA LEU A 85 8.85 6.12 -2.69
C LEU A 85 9.44 5.97 -1.29
N GLU A 86 10.76 5.98 -1.19
CA GLU A 86 11.49 6.02 0.08
C GLU A 86 12.68 6.96 -0.13
N ARG A 87 12.84 7.97 0.73
CA ARG A 87 14.01 8.87 0.74
C ARG A 87 14.36 9.49 -0.62
N GLY A 88 13.34 10.04 -1.29
CA GLY A 88 13.48 10.68 -2.61
C GLY A 88 13.79 9.73 -3.78
N LYS A 89 13.71 8.40 -3.57
CA LYS A 89 13.89 7.38 -4.62
C LYS A 89 12.58 6.65 -4.89
N ILE A 90 12.21 6.58 -6.17
CA ILE A 90 11.03 5.87 -6.66
C ILE A 90 11.47 4.53 -7.24
N TRP A 91 10.89 3.44 -6.76
CA TRP A 91 11.20 2.09 -7.19
C TRP A 91 10.03 1.47 -7.97
N LEU A 92 10.36 0.83 -9.08
CA LEU A 92 9.44 0.14 -9.98
C LEU A 92 10.02 -1.19 -10.41
N THR A 93 9.15 -2.16 -10.71
CA THR A 93 9.53 -3.37 -11.47
C THR A 93 9.09 -3.24 -12.93
N THR A 94 9.88 -3.77 -13.84
CA THR A 94 9.51 -3.93 -15.26
C THR A 94 10.08 -5.23 -15.82
N ALA A 95 9.60 -5.65 -16.98
CA ALA A 95 10.07 -6.85 -17.66
C ALA A 95 9.97 -6.69 -19.17
N THR A 96 10.73 -7.48 -19.93
CA THR A 96 10.48 -7.63 -21.37
C THR A 96 9.07 -8.19 -21.60
N GLU A 97 8.47 -7.88 -22.75
CA GLU A 97 7.09 -8.32 -23.03
C GLU A 97 6.93 -9.85 -23.01
N ASP A 98 7.99 -10.57 -23.37
CA ASP A 98 8.06 -12.03 -23.33
C ASP A 98 8.39 -12.61 -21.94
N GLY A 99 8.70 -11.76 -20.95
CA GLY A 99 9.01 -12.13 -19.57
C GLY A 99 10.40 -12.73 -19.34
N ARG A 100 11.23 -12.78 -20.40
CA ARG A 100 12.56 -13.41 -20.33
C ARG A 100 13.52 -12.63 -19.44
N GLU A 101 13.34 -11.33 -19.33
CA GLU A 101 14.18 -10.47 -18.49
C GLU A 101 13.32 -9.63 -17.57
N GLN A 102 13.66 -9.62 -16.28
CA GLN A 102 12.94 -8.89 -15.24
C GLN A 102 13.89 -7.93 -14.51
N PHE A 103 13.43 -6.69 -14.35
CA PHE A 103 14.24 -5.56 -13.92
C PHE A 103 13.62 -4.84 -12.74
N VAL A 104 14.47 -4.21 -11.94
CA VAL A 104 14.07 -3.13 -11.03
C VAL A 104 14.67 -1.82 -11.51
N VAL A 105 13.84 -0.78 -11.53
CA VAL A 105 14.20 0.58 -11.94
C VAL A 105 14.04 1.50 -10.74
N CYS A 106 15.05 2.33 -10.49
CA CYS A 106 15.04 3.38 -9.48
C CYS A 106 15.14 4.74 -10.16
N VAL A 107 14.21 5.63 -9.85
CA VAL A 107 14.11 6.99 -10.40
C VAL A 107 14.23 7.99 -9.26
N ARG A 108 15.04 9.04 -9.41
CA ARG A 108 15.10 10.14 -8.45
C ARG A 108 13.81 10.97 -8.53
N ALA A 109 13.16 11.15 -7.39
CA ALA A 109 11.87 11.80 -7.31
C ALA A 109 11.90 13.30 -7.64
N GLU A 110 13.04 13.94 -7.41
CA GLU A 110 13.25 15.35 -7.66
C GLU A 110 13.07 15.70 -9.14
N ASP A 111 13.80 15.02 -10.03
CA ASP A 111 13.98 15.41 -11.43
C ASP A 111 13.75 14.28 -12.46
N GLY A 112 13.40 13.07 -12.00
CA GLY A 112 13.13 11.94 -12.88
C GLY A 112 14.38 11.24 -13.40
N GLN A 113 15.58 11.54 -12.89
CA GLN A 113 16.78 10.81 -13.33
C GLN A 113 16.68 9.32 -12.95
N ILE A 114 16.83 8.42 -13.92
CA ILE A 114 17.02 6.98 -13.63
C ILE A 114 18.39 6.82 -12.95
N LEU A 115 18.38 6.40 -11.69
CA LEU A 115 19.57 6.13 -10.89
C LEU A 115 20.06 4.69 -11.12
N PHE A 116 19.12 3.74 -11.16
CA PHE A 116 19.40 2.33 -11.37
C PHE A 116 18.41 1.74 -12.36
N ASP A 117 18.94 0.89 -13.23
CA ASP A 117 18.19 -0.05 -14.06
C ASP A 117 18.95 -1.38 -13.98
N ARG A 118 18.35 -2.36 -13.30
CA ARG A 118 19.04 -3.59 -12.89
C ARG A 118 18.26 -4.79 -13.37
N LEU A 119 18.86 -5.55 -14.28
CA LEU A 119 18.42 -6.90 -14.60
C LEU A 119 18.61 -7.78 -13.36
N LEU A 120 17.52 -8.28 -12.81
CA LEU A 120 17.54 -9.16 -11.63
C LEU A 120 17.43 -10.63 -12.02
N PHE A 121 16.59 -10.94 -12.99
CA PHE A 121 16.28 -12.33 -13.32
C PHE A 121 16.16 -12.54 -14.83
N THR A 122 16.73 -13.65 -15.30
CA THR A 122 16.52 -14.18 -16.65
C THR A 122 15.75 -15.50 -16.56
N ASN A 123 14.79 -15.68 -17.47
CA ASN A 123 13.86 -16.80 -17.52
C ASN A 123 13.84 -17.37 -18.94
N GLU A 124 14.17 -18.65 -19.12
CA GLU A 124 14.24 -19.26 -20.46
C GLU A 124 12.85 -19.43 -21.10
N SER A 125 11.88 -19.87 -20.30
CA SER A 125 10.53 -20.20 -20.73
C SER A 125 9.49 -19.67 -19.72
N PRO A 126 9.23 -18.36 -19.69
CA PRO A 126 8.19 -17.79 -18.83
C PRO A 126 6.80 -18.36 -19.15
N SER A 127 6.04 -18.78 -18.13
CA SER A 127 4.64 -19.19 -18.27
C SER A 127 3.77 -18.08 -18.87
N GLN A 128 2.75 -18.46 -19.64
CA GLN A 128 1.77 -17.51 -20.17
C GLN A 128 1.11 -16.69 -19.03
N ILE A 129 0.73 -15.45 -19.34
CA ILE A 129 0.04 -14.55 -18.42
C ILE A 129 -1.27 -14.03 -19.01
N ASP A 130 -2.14 -13.49 -18.16
CA ASP A 130 -3.35 -12.79 -18.61
C ASP A 130 -3.01 -11.42 -19.22
N VAL A 131 -3.86 -10.92 -20.13
CA VAL A 131 -3.68 -9.59 -20.74
C VAL A 131 -3.74 -8.46 -19.71
N THR A 132 -4.45 -8.65 -18.60
CA THR A 132 -4.53 -7.70 -17.49
C THR A 132 -3.32 -7.78 -16.55
N ASN A 133 -2.41 -8.73 -16.78
CA ASN A 133 -1.19 -8.94 -15.98
C ASN A 133 0.08 -8.56 -16.77
N SER A 134 1.23 -8.61 -16.10
CA SER A 134 2.58 -8.44 -16.65
C SER A 134 3.54 -9.31 -15.85
N TYR A 135 4.72 -9.61 -16.41
CA TYR A 135 5.79 -10.31 -15.68
C TYR A 135 6.44 -9.47 -14.57
N ALA A 136 5.91 -8.28 -14.29
CA ALA A 136 6.39 -7.31 -13.31
C ALA A 136 5.23 -6.55 -12.63
N SER A 137 4.15 -7.26 -12.28
CA SER A 137 2.97 -6.66 -11.64
C SER A 137 3.12 -6.45 -10.13
N CYS A 138 3.92 -7.28 -9.48
CA CYS A 138 4.16 -7.18 -8.04
C CYS A 138 4.92 -5.88 -7.74
N THR A 139 4.35 -5.06 -6.85
CA THR A 139 4.94 -3.80 -6.38
C THR A 139 6.04 -4.10 -5.37
N VAL A 140 7.15 -3.37 -5.39
CA VAL A 140 8.22 -3.58 -4.40
C VAL A 140 7.75 -3.16 -2.99
N ALA A 141 8.54 -3.48 -1.98
CA ALA A 141 8.44 -2.86 -0.66
C ALA A 141 9.79 -2.24 -0.28
N ALA A 142 9.80 -1.06 0.34
CA ALA A 142 10.99 -0.38 0.83
C ALA A 142 10.97 -0.30 2.36
N ASP A 143 12.14 -0.43 2.97
CA ASP A 143 12.32 -0.30 4.41
C ASP A 143 13.73 0.24 4.68
N GLY A 144 13.83 1.57 4.83
CA GLY A 144 15.08 2.26 5.14
C GLY A 144 16.13 2.09 4.04
N ASP A 145 17.15 1.27 4.31
CA ASP A 145 18.29 1.04 3.41
C ASP A 145 18.09 -0.14 2.44
N ARG A 146 16.89 -0.73 2.42
CA ARG A 146 16.58 -1.93 1.63
C ARG A 146 15.33 -1.78 0.79
N VAL A 147 15.37 -2.43 -0.38
CA VAL A 147 14.22 -2.62 -1.27
C VAL A 147 14.02 -4.10 -1.53
N TYR A 148 12.78 -4.56 -1.39
CA TYR A 148 12.35 -5.94 -1.50
C TYR A 148 11.53 -6.13 -2.77
N VAL A 149 11.97 -7.06 -3.61
CA VAL A 149 11.42 -7.28 -4.95
C VAL A 149 10.91 -8.70 -5.06
N HIS A 150 9.77 -8.87 -5.70
CA HIS A 150 9.15 -10.17 -5.92
C HIS A 150 8.59 -10.24 -7.34
N PHE A 151 8.80 -11.38 -8.01
CA PHE A 151 8.28 -11.68 -9.33
C PHE A 151 7.57 -13.03 -9.33
N GLY A 152 6.87 -13.39 -8.25
CA GLY A 152 6.31 -14.74 -8.11
C GLY A 152 7.41 -15.81 -8.03
N SER A 153 7.21 -16.92 -8.74
CA SER A 153 8.15 -18.04 -8.77
C SER A 153 9.39 -17.76 -9.61
N TYR A 154 9.39 -16.69 -10.42
CA TYR A 154 10.57 -16.28 -11.19
C TYR A 154 11.71 -15.78 -10.29
N GLY A 155 11.39 -15.22 -9.11
CA GLY A 155 12.39 -14.82 -8.14
C GLY A 155 11.93 -13.80 -7.11
N THR A 156 12.63 -13.79 -5.96
CA THR A 156 12.49 -12.81 -4.88
C THR A 156 13.88 -12.32 -4.50
N ALA A 157 14.05 -11.02 -4.24
CA ALA A 157 15.33 -10.44 -3.92
C ALA A 157 15.22 -9.28 -2.92
N CYS A 158 16.34 -8.99 -2.25
CA CYS A 158 16.54 -7.76 -1.50
C CYS A 158 17.74 -7.02 -2.09
N LEU A 159 17.59 -5.71 -2.23
CA LEU A 159 18.61 -4.81 -2.75
C LEU A 159 18.97 -3.77 -1.70
N ASN A 160 20.21 -3.30 -1.77
CA ASN A 160 20.62 -2.08 -1.09
C ASN A 160 19.97 -0.88 -1.78
N ALA A 161 19.18 -0.09 -1.05
CA ALA A 161 18.47 1.07 -1.59
C ALA A 161 19.40 2.23 -1.97
N GLU A 162 20.62 2.24 -1.43
CA GLU A 162 21.61 3.26 -1.77
C GLU A 162 22.34 2.95 -3.08
N THR A 163 22.77 1.70 -3.27
CA THR A 163 23.64 1.31 -4.41
C THR A 163 22.89 0.56 -5.54
N GLY A 164 21.70 0.05 -5.25
CA GLY A 164 20.96 -0.85 -6.15
C GLY A 164 21.61 -2.23 -6.31
N GLU A 165 22.52 -2.63 -5.42
CA GLU A 165 23.15 -3.95 -5.42
C GLU A 165 22.25 -5.00 -4.76
N THR A 166 22.21 -6.21 -5.34
CA THR A 166 21.51 -7.34 -4.75
C THR A 166 22.24 -7.85 -3.50
N LEU A 167 21.55 -7.82 -2.36
CA LEU A 167 22.05 -8.32 -1.08
C LEU A 167 21.77 -9.81 -0.91
N TRP A 168 20.60 -10.27 -1.35
CA TRP A 168 20.25 -11.70 -1.43
C TRP A 168 19.16 -11.92 -2.48
N GLN A 169 19.06 -13.16 -2.98
CA GLN A 169 18.01 -13.58 -3.91
C GLN A 169 17.60 -15.04 -3.70
N ARG A 170 16.36 -15.38 -4.06
CA ARG A 170 15.73 -16.70 -3.93
C ARG A 170 14.91 -17.03 -5.18
N ARG A 171 14.98 -18.27 -5.66
CA ARG A 171 14.22 -18.79 -6.83
C ARG A 171 13.64 -20.20 -6.60
N ASP A 172 13.69 -20.66 -5.36
CA ASP A 172 13.39 -22.03 -4.94
C ASP A 172 11.94 -22.21 -4.43
N PHE A 173 11.05 -21.28 -4.78
CA PHE A 173 9.62 -21.32 -4.45
C PHE A 173 8.80 -21.69 -5.69
N PRO A 174 8.48 -22.98 -5.88
CA PRO A 174 7.73 -23.44 -7.05
C PRO A 174 6.27 -22.99 -6.99
N CYS A 175 5.75 -22.51 -8.11
CA CYS A 175 4.36 -22.09 -8.28
C CYS A 175 4.11 -21.82 -9.77
N GLU A 176 3.16 -22.52 -10.37
CA GLU A 176 2.66 -22.21 -11.71
C GLU A 176 1.56 -21.15 -11.59
N HIS A 177 1.90 -19.91 -11.96
CA HIS A 177 0.96 -18.80 -11.81
C HIS A 177 -0.19 -18.84 -12.83
N TYR A 178 0.02 -19.42 -14.03
CA TYR A 178 -0.88 -19.50 -15.19
C TYR A 178 -1.43 -18.17 -15.77
N ARG A 179 -1.77 -17.20 -14.91
CA ARG A 179 -2.26 -15.85 -15.26
C ARG A 179 -1.26 -14.76 -14.84
N GLY A 180 -0.08 -15.15 -14.38
CA GLY A 180 0.98 -14.29 -13.86
C GLY A 180 0.85 -13.99 -12.35
N PRO A 181 1.95 -13.68 -11.66
CA PRO A 181 1.93 -13.29 -10.26
C PRO A 181 1.34 -11.88 -10.07
N GLY A 182 0.71 -11.63 -8.92
CA GLY A 182 0.11 -10.32 -8.62
C GLY A 182 0.24 -9.85 -7.16
N SER A 183 0.54 -10.75 -6.22
CA SER A 183 0.65 -10.42 -4.80
C SER A 183 2.01 -9.81 -4.49
N SER A 184 2.02 -8.57 -3.99
CA SER A 184 3.24 -7.85 -3.64
C SER A 184 3.81 -8.35 -2.30
N PRO A 185 5.13 -8.24 -2.06
CA PRO A 185 5.71 -8.46 -0.75
C PRO A 185 5.22 -7.42 0.26
N ILE A 186 5.17 -7.81 1.52
CA ILE A 186 5.05 -6.88 2.66
C ILE A 186 6.22 -7.08 3.62
N VAL A 187 6.57 -6.03 4.36
CA VAL A 187 7.63 -6.06 5.36
C VAL A 187 7.04 -5.79 6.74
N HIS A 188 7.39 -6.62 7.72
CA HIS A 188 6.92 -6.45 9.10
C HIS A 188 7.97 -6.93 10.10
N GLY A 189 8.44 -6.03 10.95
CA GLY A 189 9.53 -6.33 11.88
C GLY A 189 10.78 -6.81 11.13
N ASN A 190 11.19 -8.05 11.37
CA ASN A 190 12.32 -8.71 10.70
C ASN A 190 11.91 -9.61 9.53
N LEU A 191 10.63 -9.61 9.15
CA LEU A 191 10.08 -10.50 8.15
C LEU A 191 9.79 -9.76 6.85
N MET A 192 10.09 -10.41 5.73
CA MET A 192 9.49 -10.14 4.42
C MET A 192 8.54 -11.30 4.13
N ILE A 193 7.28 -11.02 3.82
CA ILE A 193 6.25 -12.03 3.60
C ILE A 193 5.79 -11.97 2.14
N VAL A 194 5.74 -13.13 1.48
CA VAL A 194 5.30 -13.29 0.09
C VAL A 194 4.28 -14.42 -0.04
N HIS A 195 3.39 -14.27 -1.01
CA HIS A 195 2.26 -15.17 -1.24
C HIS A 195 2.40 -15.87 -2.57
N PHE A 196 2.08 -17.16 -2.58
CA PHE A 196 1.98 -17.97 -3.77
C PHE A 196 0.57 -18.56 -3.82
N ASP A 197 -0.22 -18.12 -4.78
CA ASP A 197 -1.57 -18.63 -5.06
C ASP A 197 -1.67 -19.00 -6.53
N GLY A 198 -0.90 -20.00 -6.91
CA GLY A 198 -0.82 -20.50 -8.27
C GLY A 198 -1.94 -21.48 -8.60
N PHE A 199 -1.88 -22.00 -9.81
CA PHE A 199 -2.73 -23.07 -10.30
C PHE A 199 -2.48 -24.39 -9.55
N ASP A 200 -1.22 -24.65 -9.19
CA ASP A 200 -0.74 -25.90 -8.61
C ASP A 200 -0.49 -25.83 -7.09
N PHE A 201 0.02 -24.69 -6.59
CA PHE A 201 0.37 -24.51 -5.18
C PHE A 201 -0.22 -23.25 -4.56
N GLN A 202 -0.60 -23.37 -3.29
CA GLN A 202 -1.08 -22.26 -2.47
C GLN A 202 -0.34 -22.28 -1.11
N TYR A 203 0.49 -21.26 -0.84
CA TYR A 203 1.27 -21.14 0.40
C TYR A 203 1.73 -19.70 0.68
N LEU A 204 2.05 -19.42 1.94
CA LEU A 204 2.75 -18.21 2.38
C LEU A 204 4.19 -18.57 2.78
N VAL A 205 5.11 -17.63 2.58
CA VAL A 205 6.48 -17.73 3.08
C VAL A 205 6.84 -16.44 3.79
N ALA A 206 7.36 -16.54 5.01
CA ALA A 206 8.08 -15.45 5.65
C ALA A 206 9.58 -15.72 5.60
N LEU A 207 10.31 -14.73 5.11
CA LEU A 207 11.76 -14.70 5.02
C LEU A 207 12.31 -13.75 6.07
N ASN A 208 13.47 -14.06 6.63
CA ASN A 208 14.27 -13.08 7.33
C ASN A 208 14.66 -11.99 6.32
N LYS A 209 14.21 -10.76 6.55
CA LYS A 209 14.38 -9.66 5.59
C LYS A 209 15.85 -9.28 5.36
N LEU A 210 16.76 -9.64 6.27
CA LEU A 210 18.18 -9.33 6.17
C LEU A 210 18.95 -10.40 5.40
N THR A 211 18.64 -11.68 5.62
CA THR A 211 19.39 -12.82 5.07
C THR A 211 18.70 -13.52 3.91
N GLY A 212 17.39 -13.35 3.76
CA GLY A 212 16.56 -14.07 2.80
C GLY A 212 16.25 -15.51 3.21
N GLU A 213 16.68 -15.97 4.40
CA GLU A 213 16.41 -17.32 4.90
C GLU A 213 14.94 -17.50 5.26
N THR A 214 14.38 -18.69 5.01
CA THR A 214 12.99 -18.99 5.37
C THR A 214 12.86 -19.08 6.89
N VAL A 215 12.00 -18.24 7.48
CA VAL A 215 11.64 -18.32 8.90
C VAL A 215 10.50 -19.31 9.09
N TRP A 216 9.45 -19.18 8.26
CA TRP A 216 8.36 -20.16 8.19
C TRP A 216 7.77 -20.22 6.78
N LYS A 217 7.20 -21.38 6.44
CA LYS A 217 6.37 -21.60 5.24
C LYS A 217 5.09 -22.27 5.70
N LYS A 218 3.95 -21.75 5.25
CA LYS A 218 2.62 -22.26 5.61
C LYS A 218 1.86 -22.62 4.35
N ASP A 219 1.61 -23.91 4.17
CA ASP A 219 0.72 -24.38 3.12
C ASP A 219 -0.73 -24.02 3.46
N ARG A 220 -1.46 -23.63 2.43
CA ARG A 220 -2.87 -23.22 2.51
C ARG A 220 -3.75 -24.47 2.54
N PRO A 221 -4.72 -24.60 3.46
CA PRO A 221 -5.60 -25.76 3.48
C PRO A 221 -6.45 -25.82 2.20
N ASP A 222 -6.72 -27.03 1.70
CA ASP A 222 -7.55 -27.24 0.51
C ASP A 222 -9.04 -27.04 0.85
N LEU A 223 -9.46 -25.77 0.86
CA LEU A 223 -10.84 -25.35 1.15
C LEU A 223 -11.61 -24.96 -0.13
N TYR A 224 -11.12 -25.34 -1.32
CA TYR A 224 -11.66 -24.86 -2.60
C TYR A 224 -12.84 -25.68 -3.13
N GLY A 225 -12.99 -26.93 -2.67
CA GLY A 225 -14.04 -27.86 -3.09
C GLY A 225 -13.94 -28.27 -4.56
N THR A 226 -12.74 -28.24 -5.15
CA THR A 226 -12.49 -28.49 -6.57
C THR A 226 -11.00 -28.80 -6.81
N ASP A 227 -10.71 -29.56 -7.86
CA ASP A 227 -9.37 -29.84 -8.39
C ASP A 227 -8.95 -28.90 -9.53
N ASN A 228 -9.86 -28.03 -10.00
CA ASN A 228 -9.54 -27.04 -11.01
C ASN A 228 -8.64 -25.95 -10.42
N GLY A 229 -7.34 -26.02 -10.73
CA GLY A 229 -6.35 -25.02 -10.30
C GLY A 229 -6.71 -23.59 -10.71
N ASP A 230 -7.53 -23.40 -11.76
CA ASP A 230 -7.88 -22.06 -12.22
C ASP A 230 -8.64 -21.26 -11.14
N VAL A 231 -9.43 -21.95 -10.31
CA VAL A 231 -10.22 -21.34 -9.22
C VAL A 231 -9.51 -21.37 -7.86
N LYS A 232 -8.25 -21.83 -7.81
CA LYS A 232 -7.38 -21.82 -6.61
C LYS A 232 -6.42 -20.64 -6.56
N LYS A 233 -6.45 -19.78 -7.58
CA LYS A 233 -5.57 -18.61 -7.69
C LYS A 233 -6.11 -17.38 -6.97
N ALA A 234 -5.19 -16.54 -6.53
CA ALA A 234 -5.46 -15.21 -6.02
C ALA A 234 -4.28 -14.28 -6.27
N TYR A 235 -4.53 -12.98 -6.14
CA TYR A 235 -3.58 -11.92 -6.43
C TYR A 235 -3.53 -10.86 -5.32
N GLY A 236 -4.32 -11.07 -4.25
CA GLY A 236 -4.45 -10.16 -3.14
C GLY A 236 -3.17 -10.08 -2.32
N THR A 237 -2.65 -8.86 -2.18
CA THR A 237 -1.56 -8.59 -1.25
C THR A 237 -2.12 -8.61 0.18
N PRO A 238 -1.47 -9.29 1.16
CA PRO A 238 -1.91 -9.31 2.56
C PRO A 238 -1.84 -7.93 3.21
N ALA A 239 -2.46 -7.81 4.38
CA ALA A 239 -2.21 -6.70 5.30
C ALA A 239 -2.05 -7.22 6.74
N ILE A 240 -1.36 -6.46 7.57
CA ILE A 240 -1.20 -6.76 9.00
C ILE A 240 -1.97 -5.72 9.80
N TYR A 241 -2.75 -6.20 10.75
CA TYR A 241 -3.53 -5.37 11.67
C TYR A 241 -3.32 -5.78 13.11
N GLU A 242 -3.41 -4.82 14.02
CA GLU A 242 -3.51 -5.11 15.45
C GLU A 242 -4.97 -5.31 15.82
N ILE A 243 -5.31 -6.50 16.30
CA ILE A 243 -6.67 -6.90 16.67
C ILE A 243 -6.58 -7.62 18.02
N ASP A 244 -7.35 -7.17 19.00
CA ASP A 244 -7.32 -7.67 20.38
C ASP A 244 -5.90 -7.66 21.00
N GLY A 245 -5.08 -6.66 20.66
CA GLY A 245 -3.69 -6.55 21.11
C GLY A 245 -2.73 -7.57 20.49
N ARG A 246 -3.14 -8.30 19.44
CA ARG A 246 -2.30 -9.22 18.67
C ARG A 246 -2.18 -8.76 17.23
N GLN A 247 -0.97 -8.82 16.67
CA GLN A 247 -0.76 -8.64 15.24
C GLN A 247 -1.34 -9.83 14.46
N GLN A 248 -2.14 -9.56 13.44
CA GLN A 248 -2.74 -10.58 12.57
C GLN A 248 -2.44 -10.25 11.12
N LEU A 249 -1.81 -11.18 10.42
CA LEU A 249 -1.62 -11.17 8.98
C LEU A 249 -2.90 -11.66 8.30
N VAL A 250 -3.71 -10.73 7.80
CA VAL A 250 -4.91 -11.05 7.03
C VAL A 250 -4.53 -11.21 5.56
N SER A 251 -4.77 -12.41 5.06
CA SER A 251 -4.29 -12.88 3.77
C SER A 251 -5.45 -13.35 2.89
N PRO A 252 -5.74 -12.69 1.76
CA PRO A 252 -6.70 -13.16 0.77
C PRO A 252 -6.21 -14.39 0.01
N TYR A 253 -7.14 -15.31 -0.29
CA TYR A 253 -6.95 -16.55 -1.06
C TYR A 253 -7.94 -16.53 -2.21
N ALA A 254 -8.01 -17.61 -2.98
CA ALA A 254 -9.01 -17.73 -4.02
C ALA A 254 -10.40 -17.67 -3.40
N LYS A 255 -10.82 -18.68 -2.63
CA LYS A 255 -12.18 -18.80 -2.06
C LYS A 255 -12.27 -18.53 -0.55
N THR A 256 -11.17 -18.09 0.04
CA THR A 256 -11.07 -17.85 1.48
C THR A 256 -10.28 -16.58 1.75
N THR A 257 -10.43 -16.05 2.95
CA THR A 257 -9.43 -15.16 3.53
C THR A 257 -9.10 -15.71 4.90
N MET A 258 -7.80 -15.76 5.20
CA MET A 258 -7.29 -16.38 6.43
C MET A 258 -6.42 -15.38 7.17
N ALA A 259 -6.52 -15.39 8.50
CA ALA A 259 -5.64 -14.64 9.37
C ALA A 259 -4.60 -15.56 10.00
N TYR A 260 -3.37 -15.05 10.07
CA TYR A 260 -2.23 -15.74 10.66
C TYR A 260 -1.57 -14.89 11.72
N ASP A 261 -0.92 -15.52 12.67
CA ASP A 261 0.13 -14.89 13.44
C ASP A 261 1.34 -14.62 12.52
N PRO A 262 1.75 -13.35 12.30
CA PRO A 262 2.81 -13.04 11.36
C PRO A 262 4.18 -13.59 11.79
N ALA A 263 4.43 -13.77 13.09
CA ALA A 263 5.72 -14.23 13.60
C ALA A 263 5.91 -15.74 13.38
N THR A 264 4.83 -16.51 13.43
CA THR A 264 4.88 -17.98 13.46
C THR A 264 4.22 -18.66 12.26
N GLY A 265 3.34 -17.97 11.53
CA GLY A 265 2.48 -18.56 10.51
C GLY A 265 1.36 -19.45 11.08
N GLU A 266 1.11 -19.37 12.39
CA GLU A 266 -0.02 -20.04 13.05
C GLU A 266 -1.34 -19.48 12.49
N GLU A 267 -2.26 -20.36 12.11
CA GLU A 267 -3.59 -19.96 11.66
C GLU A 267 -4.45 -19.51 12.84
N LEU A 268 -5.14 -18.38 12.69
CA LEU A 268 -6.01 -17.81 13.72
C LEU A 268 -7.48 -18.07 13.41
N TRP A 269 -7.93 -17.57 12.26
CA TRP A 269 -9.30 -17.73 11.76
C TRP A 269 -9.32 -17.66 10.24
N TRP A 270 -10.43 -18.08 9.65
CA TRP A 270 -10.68 -17.95 8.23
C TRP A 270 -12.15 -17.85 7.90
N VAL A 271 -12.44 -17.17 6.78
CA VAL A 271 -13.76 -17.00 6.20
C VAL A 271 -13.77 -17.58 4.79
N ARG A 272 -14.84 -18.29 4.41
CA ARG A 272 -15.09 -18.77 3.04
C ARG A 272 -16.04 -17.84 2.29
N TYR A 273 -15.90 -17.84 0.98
CA TYR A 273 -16.85 -17.25 0.03
C TYR A 273 -16.85 -18.01 -1.30
N GLU A 274 -17.91 -17.86 -2.09
CA GLU A 274 -18.09 -18.67 -3.32
C GLU A 274 -17.21 -18.21 -4.49
N GLN A 275 -16.97 -16.89 -4.61
CA GLN A 275 -16.16 -16.31 -5.68
C GLN A 275 -14.67 -16.59 -5.47
N HIS A 276 -13.83 -16.23 -6.44
CA HIS A 276 -12.40 -16.55 -6.41
C HIS A 276 -11.53 -15.47 -7.04
N SER A 277 -10.20 -15.61 -6.97
CA SER A 277 -9.26 -14.73 -7.70
C SER A 277 -9.34 -13.25 -7.32
N THR A 278 -9.53 -12.94 -6.04
CA THR A 278 -9.45 -11.54 -5.58
C THR A 278 -8.04 -10.98 -5.72
N ALA A 279 -7.94 -9.73 -6.21
CA ALA A 279 -6.72 -8.94 -6.14
C ALA A 279 -6.84 -7.80 -5.11
N ASN A 280 -7.94 -7.75 -4.37
CA ASN A 280 -8.15 -6.72 -3.36
C ASN A 280 -7.27 -6.96 -2.14
N ARG A 281 -6.65 -5.89 -1.64
CA ARG A 281 -6.06 -5.88 -0.31
C ARG A 281 -7.18 -5.71 0.74
N PRO A 282 -7.17 -6.47 1.85
CA PRO A 282 -8.14 -6.29 2.92
C PRO A 282 -7.95 -4.91 3.58
N LEU A 283 -8.99 -4.41 4.24
CA LEU A 283 -8.95 -3.18 5.05
C LEU A 283 -9.50 -3.47 6.45
N PHE A 284 -9.12 -2.67 7.44
CA PHE A 284 -9.61 -2.78 8.81
C PHE A 284 -10.01 -1.40 9.34
N ASP A 285 -11.21 -1.27 9.92
CA ASP A 285 -11.69 -0.02 10.54
C ASP A 285 -11.46 0.06 12.06
N GLY A 286 -10.86 -0.97 12.66
CA GLY A 286 -10.76 -1.11 14.12
C GLY A 286 -11.75 -2.11 14.71
N GLU A 287 -12.81 -2.46 13.97
CA GLU A 287 -13.91 -3.34 14.40
C GLU A 287 -14.17 -4.49 13.40
N ARG A 288 -13.94 -4.26 12.11
CA ARG A 288 -14.28 -5.13 10.99
C ARG A 288 -13.19 -5.14 9.94
N VAL A 289 -12.90 -6.32 9.42
CA VAL A 289 -12.06 -6.52 8.24
C VAL A 289 -12.91 -6.60 6.99
N PHE A 290 -12.63 -5.76 5.99
CA PHE A 290 -13.32 -5.72 4.71
C PHE A 290 -12.57 -6.54 3.67
N ILE A 291 -13.29 -7.48 3.03
CA ILE A 291 -12.71 -8.46 2.10
C ILE A 291 -13.50 -8.45 0.79
N GLY A 292 -12.81 -8.22 -0.31
CA GLY A 292 -13.38 -8.40 -1.65
C GLY A 292 -13.22 -9.85 -2.12
N THR A 293 -14.28 -10.45 -2.68
CA THR A 293 -14.28 -11.88 -3.06
C THR A 293 -13.78 -12.17 -4.46
N GLY A 294 -13.49 -11.13 -5.25
CA GLY A 294 -12.84 -11.25 -6.54
C GLY A 294 -13.78 -11.52 -7.72
N PHE A 295 -13.32 -12.39 -8.61
CA PHE A 295 -13.87 -12.64 -9.93
C PHE A 295 -15.23 -13.37 -9.91
N GLY A 296 -16.07 -13.05 -10.90
CA GLY A 296 -17.46 -13.52 -11.00
C GLY A 296 -18.43 -12.45 -10.53
N LYS A 297 -19.44 -12.84 -9.74
CA LYS A 297 -20.32 -11.91 -9.02
C LYS A 297 -19.64 -11.48 -7.72
N GLY A 298 -18.57 -10.69 -7.84
CA GLY A 298 -17.77 -10.23 -6.71
C GLY A 298 -18.63 -9.57 -5.63
N SER A 299 -18.22 -9.73 -4.38
CA SER A 299 -18.86 -9.16 -3.20
C SER A 299 -17.83 -8.51 -2.28
N LEU A 300 -18.30 -7.65 -1.40
CA LEU A 300 -17.56 -7.07 -0.28
C LEU A 300 -18.16 -7.65 1.00
N LEU A 301 -17.34 -8.32 1.81
CA LEU A 301 -17.71 -8.86 3.10
C LEU A 301 -17.11 -7.99 4.19
N ALA A 302 -17.84 -7.80 5.29
CA ALA A 302 -17.24 -7.44 6.55
C ALA A 302 -17.13 -8.68 7.43
N VAL A 303 -15.98 -8.84 8.08
CA VAL A 303 -15.74 -9.87 9.09
C VAL A 303 -15.39 -9.18 10.40
N ASN A 304 -16.08 -9.50 11.48
CA ASN A 304 -15.65 -9.11 12.83
C ASN A 304 -14.49 -10.04 13.26
N PRO A 305 -13.25 -9.56 13.38
CA PRO A 305 -12.12 -10.41 13.71
C PRO A 305 -11.92 -10.58 15.22
N HIS A 306 -12.68 -9.87 16.06
CA HIS A 306 -12.53 -9.90 17.51
C HIS A 306 -12.94 -11.26 18.04
N GLN A 307 -12.06 -11.87 18.84
CA GLN A 307 -12.23 -13.21 19.41
C GLN A 307 -12.42 -14.34 18.37
N ALA A 308 -12.22 -14.06 17.08
CA ALA A 308 -12.38 -14.99 15.98
C ALA A 308 -11.39 -16.17 16.07
N ARG A 309 -11.89 -17.40 15.86
CA ARG A 309 -11.09 -18.64 15.88
C ARG A 309 -11.62 -19.65 14.86
N GLY A 310 -10.72 -20.24 14.08
CA GLY A 310 -11.06 -21.27 13.10
C GLY A 310 -12.01 -20.77 12.00
N ASP A 311 -12.97 -21.60 11.59
CA ASP A 311 -14.00 -21.23 10.60
C ASP A 311 -14.96 -20.20 11.18
N VAL A 312 -14.93 -18.98 10.65
CA VAL A 312 -15.82 -17.89 11.08
C VAL A 312 -16.90 -17.53 10.05
N THR A 313 -17.05 -18.35 9.01
CA THR A 313 -17.92 -18.09 7.86
C THR A 313 -19.36 -17.75 8.27
N ASP A 314 -19.93 -18.50 9.21
CA ASP A 314 -21.33 -18.33 9.61
C ASP A 314 -21.51 -17.53 10.92
N THR A 315 -20.41 -17.12 11.56
CA THR A 315 -20.45 -16.60 12.94
C THR A 315 -19.97 -15.15 13.07
N HIS A 316 -19.09 -14.69 12.18
CA HIS A 316 -18.47 -13.36 12.30
C HIS A 316 -18.66 -12.49 11.05
N VAL A 317 -19.56 -12.85 10.14
CA VAL A 317 -19.86 -12.06 8.93
C VAL A 317 -21.14 -11.25 9.15
N PRO A 318 -21.07 -10.02 9.71
CA PRO A 318 -22.27 -9.21 9.98
C PRO A 318 -23.03 -8.82 8.70
N TRP A 319 -22.34 -8.67 7.57
CA TRP A 319 -22.98 -8.31 6.31
C TRP A 319 -22.13 -8.66 5.09
N VAL A 320 -22.81 -8.74 3.93
CA VAL A 320 -22.23 -8.96 2.60
C VAL A 320 -22.94 -8.06 1.59
N VAL A 321 -22.16 -7.38 0.74
CA VAL A 321 -22.68 -6.53 -0.35
C VAL A 321 -22.18 -7.08 -1.69
N SER A 322 -23.10 -7.45 -2.59
CA SER A 322 -22.72 -8.05 -3.89
C SER A 322 -22.91 -7.15 -5.10
N ARG A 323 -23.58 -6.00 -4.94
CA ARG A 323 -23.96 -5.16 -6.09
C ARG A 323 -22.77 -4.32 -6.56
N SER A 324 -22.25 -4.60 -7.75
CA SER A 324 -21.20 -3.82 -8.43
C SER A 324 -19.89 -3.71 -7.62
N MET A 325 -19.50 -4.79 -6.94
CA MET A 325 -18.22 -4.84 -6.23
C MET A 325 -17.06 -5.20 -7.18
N PRO A 326 -15.86 -4.64 -6.94
CA PRO A 326 -14.70 -4.88 -7.78
C PRO A 326 -14.11 -6.29 -7.62
N SER A 327 -13.31 -6.69 -8.62
CA SER A 327 -12.42 -7.85 -8.51
C SER A 327 -10.95 -7.47 -8.35
N LYS A 328 -10.52 -6.34 -8.95
CA LYS A 328 -9.11 -5.88 -8.91
C LYS A 328 -8.87 -4.65 -8.03
N PRO A 329 -9.48 -3.48 -8.29
CA PRO A 329 -9.21 -2.26 -7.50
C PRO A 329 -9.59 -2.49 -6.04
N SER A 330 -8.63 -2.37 -5.11
CA SER A 330 -8.97 -2.54 -3.70
C SER A 330 -9.76 -1.33 -3.18
N PRO A 331 -10.67 -1.53 -2.22
CA PRO A 331 -11.51 -0.46 -1.70
C PRO A 331 -10.71 0.64 -0.99
N LEU A 332 -11.35 1.75 -0.64
CA LEU A 332 -10.85 2.73 0.34
C LEU A 332 -11.81 2.81 1.52
N LEU A 333 -11.27 2.90 2.73
CA LEU A 333 -12.03 3.15 3.94
C LEU A 333 -11.77 4.59 4.39
N ILE A 334 -12.80 5.43 4.38
CA ILE A 334 -12.70 6.85 4.75
C ILE A 334 -13.89 7.16 5.65
N GLU A 335 -13.63 7.57 6.90
CA GLU A 335 -14.65 8.09 7.83
C GLU A 335 -15.91 7.19 7.94
N GLY A 336 -15.72 5.89 8.16
CA GLY A 336 -16.82 4.93 8.30
C GLY A 336 -17.53 4.58 6.99
N ARG A 337 -16.94 4.90 5.84
CA ARG A 337 -17.47 4.58 4.50
C ARG A 337 -16.44 3.80 3.70
N VAL A 338 -16.91 2.75 3.02
CA VAL A 338 -16.11 1.98 2.07
C VAL A 338 -16.44 2.43 0.65
N TYR A 339 -15.46 3.00 -0.02
CA TYR A 339 -15.53 3.41 -1.42
C TYR A 339 -14.94 2.33 -2.32
N THR A 340 -15.70 1.90 -3.33
CA THR A 340 -15.28 0.90 -4.30
C THR A 340 -15.52 1.38 -5.72
N ILE A 341 -14.82 0.82 -6.71
CA ILE A 341 -15.07 1.09 -8.13
C ILE A 341 -15.12 -0.20 -8.94
N ALA A 342 -16.24 -0.48 -9.59
CA ALA A 342 -16.43 -1.68 -10.39
C ALA A 342 -15.54 -1.67 -11.65
N ASP A 343 -14.65 -2.66 -11.75
CA ASP A 343 -13.53 -2.70 -12.69
C ASP A 343 -13.93 -2.42 -14.14
N LYS A 344 -14.98 -3.06 -14.66
CA LYS A 344 -15.25 -3.07 -16.11
C LYS A 344 -16.12 -1.92 -16.60
N ILE A 345 -16.78 -1.23 -15.67
CA ILE A 345 -17.90 -0.34 -16.01
C ILE A 345 -17.85 1.00 -15.26
N GLY A 346 -16.86 1.18 -14.38
CA GLY A 346 -16.64 2.43 -13.65
C GLY A 346 -17.82 2.87 -12.79
N ILE A 347 -18.47 1.94 -12.08
CA ILE A 347 -19.48 2.30 -11.07
C ILE A 347 -18.77 2.48 -9.75
N VAL A 348 -18.81 3.70 -9.21
CA VAL A 348 -18.36 3.99 -7.85
C VAL A 348 -19.50 3.66 -6.89
N SER A 349 -19.18 2.94 -5.82
CA SER A 349 -20.11 2.66 -4.73
C SER A 349 -19.58 3.25 -3.44
N CYS A 350 -20.49 3.82 -2.64
CA CYS A 350 -20.22 4.19 -1.26
C CYS A 350 -21.08 3.31 -0.35
N VAL A 351 -20.43 2.53 0.51
CA VAL A 351 -21.05 1.57 1.42
C VAL A 351 -20.81 2.05 2.86
N ASN A 352 -21.83 1.98 3.71
CA ASN A 352 -21.66 2.19 5.14
C ASN A 352 -20.81 1.05 5.72
N ALA A 353 -19.65 1.37 6.33
CA ALA A 353 -18.71 0.37 6.84
C ALA A 353 -19.28 -0.44 8.02
N GLU A 354 -20.20 0.14 8.78
CA GLU A 354 -20.82 -0.52 9.93
C GLU A 354 -21.91 -1.51 9.51
N THR A 355 -22.83 -1.07 8.64
CA THR A 355 -24.07 -1.80 8.32
C THR A 355 -24.04 -2.54 6.99
N GLY A 356 -23.12 -2.19 6.08
CA GLY A 356 -23.12 -2.70 4.71
C GLY A 356 -24.16 -2.03 3.81
N ASP A 357 -24.88 -1.02 4.29
CA ASP A 357 -25.88 -0.32 3.49
C ASP A 357 -25.21 0.40 2.32
N LEU A 358 -25.76 0.18 1.13
CA LEU A 358 -25.36 0.92 -0.05
C LEU A 358 -25.93 2.34 0.04
N LEU A 359 -25.07 3.31 0.38
CA LEU A 359 -25.46 4.71 0.53
C LEU A 359 -25.77 5.34 -0.83
N TRP A 360 -24.90 5.10 -1.82
CA TRP A 360 -25.12 5.53 -3.20
C TRP A 360 -24.25 4.74 -4.19
N GLN A 361 -24.67 4.75 -5.47
CA GLN A 361 -23.92 4.24 -6.62
C GLN A 361 -24.07 5.16 -7.81
N GLU A 362 -22.95 5.56 -8.39
CA GLU A 362 -22.91 6.46 -9.55
C GLU A 362 -21.82 6.02 -10.53
N ARG A 363 -22.01 6.35 -11.81
CA ARG A 363 -21.14 5.88 -12.89
C ARG A 363 -20.18 6.99 -13.34
N LEU A 364 -18.89 6.72 -13.21
CA LEU A 364 -17.82 7.45 -13.90
C LEU A 364 -17.60 6.95 -15.33
N GLY A 365 -17.82 5.65 -15.56
CA GLY A 365 -17.42 4.97 -16.79
C GLY A 365 -15.91 4.69 -16.84
N GLY A 366 -15.46 3.93 -17.84
CA GLY A 366 -14.07 3.48 -17.95
C GLY A 366 -13.82 2.08 -17.36
N THR A 367 -12.61 1.58 -17.59
CA THR A 367 -12.13 0.29 -17.05
C THR A 367 -11.02 0.56 -16.03
N PHE A 368 -11.09 -0.05 -14.85
CA PHE A 368 -10.18 0.19 -13.74
C PHE A 368 -9.52 -1.11 -13.29
N THR A 369 -8.19 -1.10 -13.33
CA THR A 369 -7.35 -2.07 -12.61
C THR A 369 -6.58 -1.40 -11.47
N ALA A 370 -6.20 -0.13 -11.63
CA ALA A 370 -5.60 0.65 -10.57
C ALA A 370 -6.57 0.83 -9.39
N SER A 371 -6.04 0.73 -8.19
CA SER A 371 -6.79 1.06 -6.98
C SER A 371 -6.95 2.57 -6.83
N PRO A 372 -8.07 3.06 -6.25
CA PRO A 372 -8.14 4.44 -5.84
C PRO A 372 -7.22 4.74 -4.65
N VAL A 373 -6.78 6.00 -4.56
CA VAL A 373 -6.04 6.54 -3.42
C VAL A 373 -6.72 7.80 -2.89
N TYR A 374 -6.57 8.04 -1.59
CA TYR A 374 -7.11 9.23 -0.91
C TYR A 374 -5.98 10.16 -0.50
N ALA A 375 -6.08 11.44 -0.88
CA ALA A 375 -5.15 12.48 -0.48
C ALA A 375 -5.86 13.83 -0.45
N ALA A 376 -5.46 14.72 0.47
CA ALA A 376 -5.98 16.08 0.53
C ALA A 376 -7.52 16.21 0.50
N GLY A 377 -8.24 15.31 1.18
CA GLY A 377 -9.71 15.34 1.20
C GLY A 377 -10.38 14.77 -0.06
N ARG A 378 -9.64 14.14 -0.97
CA ARG A 378 -10.12 13.72 -2.29
C ARG A 378 -9.73 12.29 -2.61
N ILE A 379 -10.53 11.62 -3.43
CA ILE A 379 -10.25 10.30 -3.97
C ILE A 379 -9.83 10.45 -5.44
N TYR A 380 -8.74 9.77 -5.80
CA TYR A 380 -8.16 9.76 -7.13
C TYR A 380 -8.39 8.39 -7.77
N PHE A 381 -9.12 8.36 -8.87
CA PHE A 381 -9.34 7.18 -9.70
C PHE A 381 -8.59 7.34 -11.02
N CYS A 382 -7.82 6.33 -11.43
CA CYS A 382 -7.10 6.31 -12.70
C CYS A 382 -7.51 5.06 -13.48
N ASP A 383 -7.93 5.23 -14.73
CA ASP A 383 -8.44 4.15 -15.55
C ASP A 383 -7.39 3.60 -16.52
N GLU A 384 -7.73 2.46 -17.13
CA GLU A 384 -6.90 1.75 -18.08
C GLU A 384 -6.71 2.49 -19.41
N ASP A 385 -7.45 3.55 -19.69
CA ASP A 385 -7.34 4.34 -20.93
C ASP A 385 -6.70 5.72 -20.68
N GLY A 386 -6.30 6.01 -19.44
CA GLY A 386 -5.58 7.22 -19.04
C GLY A 386 -6.49 8.33 -18.55
N LYS A 387 -7.80 8.11 -18.56
CA LYS A 387 -8.75 9.02 -17.93
C LYS A 387 -8.64 8.87 -16.43
N SER A 388 -8.63 10.00 -15.73
CA SER A 388 -8.60 10.04 -14.28
C SER A 388 -9.67 10.96 -13.73
N PHE A 389 -10.19 10.63 -12.56
CA PHE A 389 -11.22 11.39 -11.87
C PHE A 389 -10.74 11.73 -10.47
N VAL A 390 -10.86 13.00 -10.10
CA VAL A 390 -10.67 13.48 -8.73
C VAL A 390 -12.05 13.77 -8.16
N VAL A 391 -12.41 13.12 -7.07
CA VAL A 391 -13.74 13.25 -6.47
C VAL A 391 -13.65 13.60 -4.98
N THR A 392 -14.67 14.27 -4.48
CA THR A 392 -14.82 14.50 -3.04
C THR A 392 -15.60 13.34 -2.43
N PRO A 393 -15.13 12.70 -1.34
CA PRO A 393 -15.95 11.76 -0.58
C PRO A 393 -17.16 12.49 0.01
N GLY A 394 -18.31 11.84 0.02
CA GLY A 394 -19.53 12.42 0.58
C GLY A 394 -20.77 11.55 0.34
N ASP A 395 -21.93 12.19 0.46
CA ASP A 395 -23.26 11.55 0.34
C ASP A 395 -23.71 11.33 -1.12
N THR A 396 -22.99 11.92 -2.07
CA THR A 396 -23.18 11.73 -3.51
C THR A 396 -21.82 11.78 -4.22
N LEU A 397 -21.77 11.36 -5.47
CA LEU A 397 -20.58 11.56 -6.30
C LEU A 397 -20.41 13.04 -6.61
N GLN A 398 -19.23 13.59 -6.29
CA GLN A 398 -18.86 14.96 -6.64
C GLN A 398 -17.51 14.97 -7.35
N ILE A 399 -17.53 15.11 -8.68
CA ILE A 399 -16.33 15.19 -9.51
C ILE A 399 -15.75 16.62 -9.41
N VAL A 400 -14.52 16.72 -8.90
CA VAL A 400 -13.75 17.96 -8.81
C VAL A 400 -12.99 18.21 -10.11
N ALA A 401 -12.44 17.14 -10.70
CA ALA A 401 -11.68 17.21 -11.94
C ALA A 401 -11.76 15.90 -12.72
N GLU A 402 -11.68 16.03 -14.04
CA GLU A 402 -11.38 14.95 -14.97
C GLU A 402 -10.08 15.30 -15.68
N ASN A 403 -9.20 14.30 -15.84
CA ASN A 403 -7.87 14.45 -16.42
C ASN A 403 -7.63 13.34 -17.44
N GLN A 404 -6.68 13.55 -18.35
CA GLN A 404 -6.34 12.57 -19.39
C GLN A 404 -4.82 12.53 -19.61
N LEU A 405 -4.27 11.32 -19.59
CA LEU A 405 -2.94 11.00 -20.12
C LEU A 405 -3.08 10.09 -21.34
N GLU A 406 -2.16 10.18 -22.30
CA GLU A 406 -2.25 9.42 -23.56
C GLU A 406 -2.11 7.92 -23.35
N ALA A 407 -1.20 7.52 -22.45
CA ALA A 407 -1.00 6.13 -22.07
C ALA A 407 -1.80 5.82 -20.80
N GLY A 408 -2.63 4.78 -20.86
CA GLY A 408 -3.47 4.40 -19.73
C GLY A 408 -2.74 3.88 -18.50
N CYS A 409 -3.47 3.77 -17.39
CA CYS A 409 -2.93 3.44 -16.07
C CYS A 409 -3.39 2.05 -15.61
N MET A 410 -2.44 1.13 -15.43
CA MET A 410 -2.70 -0.17 -14.79
C MET A 410 -2.29 -0.16 -13.31
N ALA A 411 -1.33 0.70 -12.96
CA ALA A 411 -0.71 0.78 -11.65
C ALA A 411 -1.44 1.78 -10.75
N THR A 412 -1.43 1.53 -9.44
CA THR A 412 -2.01 2.46 -8.46
C THR A 412 -1.08 3.66 -8.28
N PRO A 413 -1.59 4.92 -8.30
CA PRO A 413 -0.76 6.10 -8.05
C PRO A 413 -0.22 6.16 -6.62
N ALA A 414 0.83 6.94 -6.43
CA ALA A 414 1.45 7.22 -5.13
C ALA A 414 1.43 8.73 -4.84
N PRO A 415 0.49 9.22 -4.00
CA PRO A 415 0.49 10.60 -3.55
C PRO A 415 1.56 10.81 -2.46
N VAL A 416 2.48 11.74 -2.66
CA VAL A 416 3.51 12.08 -1.67
C VAL A 416 3.86 13.55 -1.75
N GLY A 417 3.91 14.24 -0.59
CA GLY A 417 4.18 15.67 -0.53
C GLY A 417 3.16 16.44 -1.36
N ASP A 418 3.62 17.32 -2.22
CA ASP A 418 2.79 18.09 -3.16
C ASP A 418 2.58 17.42 -4.53
N SER A 419 2.92 16.13 -4.64
CA SER A 419 3.03 15.44 -5.91
C SER A 419 2.16 14.18 -5.97
N LEU A 420 1.70 13.84 -7.18
CA LEU A 420 1.15 12.53 -7.51
C LEU A 420 2.12 11.82 -8.45
N TYR A 421 2.69 10.70 -7.99
CA TYR A 421 3.50 9.84 -8.84
C TYR A 421 2.60 8.80 -9.50
N LEU A 422 2.56 8.82 -10.83
CA LEU A 422 1.62 8.01 -11.60
C LEU A 422 2.38 7.25 -12.69
N ARG A 423 2.24 5.93 -12.69
CA ARG A 423 2.80 5.06 -13.74
C ARG A 423 1.73 4.74 -14.77
N THR A 424 1.97 5.18 -16.01
CA THR A 424 1.21 4.74 -17.19
C THR A 424 1.84 3.49 -17.78
N ARG A 425 1.27 2.97 -18.88
CA ARG A 425 1.84 1.81 -19.59
C ARG A 425 3.27 2.04 -20.10
N THR A 426 3.69 3.29 -20.30
CA THR A 426 4.96 3.62 -20.97
C THR A 426 5.85 4.56 -20.18
N HIS A 427 5.32 5.31 -19.20
CA HIS A 427 6.06 6.34 -18.48
C HIS A 427 5.76 6.35 -16.99
N LEU A 428 6.69 6.89 -16.20
CA LEU A 428 6.46 7.39 -14.85
C LEU A 428 6.34 8.92 -14.90
N TYR A 429 5.27 9.45 -14.33
CA TYR A 429 5.02 10.88 -14.20
C TYR A 429 5.21 11.31 -12.75
N ARG A 430 5.76 12.52 -12.56
CA ARG A 430 5.51 13.33 -11.38
C ARG A 430 4.58 14.46 -11.75
N LEU A 431 3.36 14.38 -11.26
CA LEU A 431 2.37 15.44 -11.40
C LEU A 431 2.45 16.34 -10.18
N LYS A 432 2.59 17.64 -10.40
CA LYS A 432 2.73 18.66 -9.35
C LYS A 432 2.19 19.98 -9.87
N GLU A 433 1.43 20.68 -9.03
CA GLU A 433 0.93 22.02 -9.36
C GLU A 433 2.08 22.98 -9.66
N ASN A 434 2.04 23.63 -10.82
CA ASN A 434 2.96 24.71 -11.15
C ASN A 434 2.39 26.04 -10.61
N PRO A 435 3.03 26.69 -9.63
CA PRO A 435 2.52 27.92 -9.04
C PRO A 435 2.39 29.09 -10.03
N SER A 436 3.04 29.00 -11.19
CA SER A 436 3.06 30.03 -12.23
C SER A 436 1.88 29.98 -13.21
N VAL A 437 0.99 28.98 -13.11
CA VAL A 437 -0.17 28.80 -14.02
C VAL A 437 -1.50 28.91 -13.27
N SER A 438 -1.50 28.97 -11.93
CA SER A 438 -2.71 29.01 -11.10
C SER A 438 -3.25 30.42 -10.80
N ALA A 439 -2.75 31.43 -11.52
CA ALA A 439 -3.24 32.81 -11.43
C ALA A 439 -3.74 33.27 -12.80
N ASP A 440 -4.90 32.77 -13.22
CA ASP A 440 -5.81 33.43 -14.18
C ASP A 440 -7.26 32.98 -13.94
#